data_AF-A0A7C6MF59-F1
#
_entry.id   AF-A0A7C6MF59-F1
#
_cell.length_a   1.000
_cell.length_b   1.000
_cell.length_c   1.000
_cell.angle_alpha   90.00
_cell.angle_beta   90.00
_cell.angle_gamma   90.00
#
_symmetry.space_group_name_H-M   'P 1'
#
loop_
_entity.id
_entity.type
_entity.pdbx_description
1 polymer ?
#
loop_
_entity_poly.entity_id
_entity_poly.type
_entity_poly.pdbx_seq_one_letter_code
_entity_poly.pdbx_strand_id
1 'polypeptide(L)'
;MTAPVPTPLRGAPRPIRDLGALLAQRGTPLRDAEGVTVPRGDGEWHAHTPIGLVRVYRSRGFWSTDVALPGVNHYVPADAWAACPTGGRLSLMNRVPPAEAAAFVTGLLEAPRLPSYDAACLARVIEEREARRTGTGGRTRWVALAVVLAVTVVSFWGGVALDQPTLRLMAGVGTVALLGMLLDPLVRKRWGG
;
A
#
# COMPACT_ATOMS: atom_id res chain seq x y z
N MET A 1 13.02 26.43 28.08
CA MET A 1 13.93 26.48 26.92
C MET A 1 13.39 25.50 25.88
N THR A 2 12.92 25.98 24.73
CA THR A 2 12.45 25.16 23.61
C THR A 2 13.65 24.55 22.90
N ALA A 3 13.73 23.22 22.86
CA ALA A 3 14.80 22.53 22.13
C ALA A 3 14.80 22.96 20.65
N PRO A 4 15.98 23.14 20.02
CA PRO A 4 16.06 23.53 18.62
C PRO A 4 15.35 22.50 17.75
N VAL A 5 14.47 22.97 16.86
CA VAL A 5 13.76 22.12 15.90
C VAL A 5 14.81 21.40 15.05
N PRO A 6 14.79 20.06 14.95
CA PRO A 6 15.74 19.35 14.12
C PRO A 6 15.62 19.85 12.67
N THR A 7 16.77 20.24 12.09
CA THR A 7 16.96 20.69 10.70
C THR A 7 16.11 19.95 9.65
N PRO A 8 15.89 18.62 9.72
CA PRO A 8 15.07 17.87 8.77
C PRO A 8 13.59 18.30 8.65
N LEU A 9 13.03 19.06 9.61
CA LEU A 9 11.59 19.40 9.62
C LEU A 9 11.28 20.87 9.31
N ARG A 10 12.22 21.62 8.72
CA ARG A 10 11.95 23.00 8.28
C ARG A 10 10.83 23.00 7.23
N GLY A 11 9.73 23.68 7.53
CA GLY A 11 8.54 23.75 6.66
C GLY A 11 7.49 22.65 6.90
N ALA A 12 7.69 21.78 7.90
CA ALA A 12 6.66 20.83 8.32
C ALA A 12 5.54 21.52 9.14
N PRO A 13 4.28 21.04 9.05
CA PRO A 13 3.19 21.46 9.92
C PRO A 13 3.54 21.30 11.41
N ARG A 14 2.95 22.12 12.30
CA ARG A 14 3.16 22.03 13.76
C ARG A 14 3.07 20.59 14.30
N PRO A 15 2.03 19.78 14.01
CA PRO A 15 1.92 18.43 14.55
C PRO A 15 3.10 17.51 14.22
N ILE A 16 3.67 17.64 13.01
CA ILE A 16 4.81 16.84 12.56
C ILE A 16 6.10 17.31 13.24
N ARG A 17 6.26 18.62 13.46
CA ARG A 17 7.39 19.17 14.21
C ARG A 17 7.35 18.76 15.68
N ASP A 18 6.17 18.76 16.28
CA ASP A 18 5.95 18.38 17.67
C ASP A 18 6.28 16.89 17.86
N LEU A 19 5.87 16.02 16.93
CA LEU A 19 6.29 14.62 16.89
C LEU A 19 7.82 14.48 16.77
N GLY A 20 8.46 15.24 15.88
CA GLY A 20 9.91 15.24 15.75
C GLY A 20 10.64 15.67 17.03
N ALA A 21 10.10 16.65 17.74
CA ALA A 21 10.62 17.09 19.03
C ALA A 21 10.44 16.01 20.11
N LEU A 22 9.29 15.34 20.15
CA LEU A 22 9.02 14.23 21.06
C LEU A 22 10.03 13.08 20.85
N LEU A 23 10.27 12.69 19.60
CA LEU A 23 11.25 11.65 19.24
C LEU A 23 12.67 12.01 19.68
N ALA A 24 13.08 13.26 19.45
CA ALA A 24 14.38 13.76 19.90
C ALA A 24 14.52 13.77 21.44
N GLN A 25 13.47 14.19 22.17
CA GLN A 25 13.45 14.17 23.63
C GLN A 25 13.58 12.75 24.20
N ARG A 26 13.07 11.75 23.48
CA ARG A 26 13.16 10.33 23.84
C ARG A 26 14.47 9.66 23.39
N GLY A 27 15.45 10.42 22.91
CA GLY A 27 16.74 9.88 22.47
C GLY A 27 16.69 9.12 21.13
N THR A 28 15.59 9.25 20.38
CA THR A 28 15.38 8.57 19.08
C THR A 28 15.16 9.61 17.97
N PRO A 29 16.11 10.54 17.75
CA PRO A 29 15.90 11.64 16.81
C PRO A 29 15.72 11.12 15.39
N LEU A 30 14.91 11.85 14.62
CA LEU A 30 14.77 11.62 13.18
C LEU A 30 16.11 11.83 12.47
N ARG A 31 16.48 10.87 11.64
CA ARG A 31 17.66 10.91 10.76
C ARG A 31 17.22 10.78 9.31
N ASP A 32 18.02 11.33 8.39
CA ASP A 32 17.80 11.09 6.97
C ASP A 32 17.84 9.58 6.68
N ALA A 33 16.96 9.12 5.79
CA ALA A 33 16.98 7.75 5.32
C ALA A 33 18.23 7.52 4.43
N GLU A 34 19.39 7.28 5.04
CA GLU A 34 20.62 6.96 4.31
C GLU A 34 20.48 5.63 3.56
N GLY A 35 20.81 5.62 2.26
CA GLY A 35 20.91 4.39 1.46
C GLY A 35 19.61 3.87 0.86
N VAL A 36 18.44 4.46 1.18
CA VAL A 36 17.19 4.13 0.48
C VAL A 36 17.05 5.08 -0.69
N THR A 37 17.24 4.57 -1.91
CA THR A 37 16.92 5.29 -3.15
C THR A 37 15.39 5.45 -3.22
N VAL A 38 14.85 6.43 -2.51
CA VAL A 38 13.40 6.70 -2.51
C VAL A 38 13.03 7.29 -3.87
N PRO A 39 12.22 6.60 -4.69
CA PRO A 39 11.73 7.19 -5.92
C PRO A 39 10.66 8.21 -5.56
N ARG A 40 10.95 9.51 -5.79
CA ARG A 40 10.00 10.63 -5.77
C ARG A 40 9.45 11.06 -4.39
N GLY A 41 10.32 11.42 -3.45
CA GLY A 41 9.95 12.16 -2.24
C GLY A 41 10.78 13.45 -2.10
N ASP A 42 10.17 14.52 -1.59
CA ASP A 42 10.86 15.78 -1.26
C ASP A 42 11.73 15.64 0.02
N GLY A 43 11.69 14.46 0.67
CA GLY A 43 12.48 14.08 1.84
C GLY A 43 11.80 12.96 2.64
N GLU A 44 12.60 12.07 3.22
CA GLU A 44 12.16 10.96 4.07
C GLU A 44 13.13 10.81 5.25
N TRP A 45 12.57 10.68 6.46
CA TRP A 45 13.30 10.65 7.72
C TRP A 45 12.79 9.53 8.61
N HIS A 46 13.70 8.83 9.28
CA HIS A 46 13.39 7.67 10.11
C HIS A 46 13.88 7.85 11.55
N ALA A 47 13.14 7.28 12.49
CA ALA A 47 13.52 7.17 13.89
C ALA A 47 13.27 5.73 14.38
N HIS A 48 14.32 5.08 14.88
CA HIS A 48 14.20 3.77 15.52
C HIS A 48 13.64 3.95 16.93
N THR A 49 12.48 3.38 17.19
CA THR A 49 11.78 3.50 18.48
C THR A 49 11.45 2.12 19.06
N PRO A 50 11.09 2.01 20.35
CA PRO A 50 10.66 0.75 20.94
C PRO A 50 9.43 0.11 20.29
N ILE A 51 8.59 0.92 19.63
CA ILE A 51 7.38 0.45 18.93
C ILE A 51 7.65 0.05 17.47
N GLY A 52 8.89 0.23 16.98
CA GLY A 52 9.28 -0.01 15.59
C GLY A 52 9.95 1.20 14.93
N LEU A 53 9.95 1.21 13.61
CA LEU A 53 10.56 2.29 12.82
C LEU A 53 9.52 3.35 12.48
N VAL A 54 9.63 4.54 13.08
CA VAL A 54 8.79 5.68 12.73
C VAL A 54 9.36 6.34 11.49
N ARG A 55 8.52 6.56 10.49
CA ARG A 55 8.86 7.31 9.29
C ARG A 55 8.08 8.61 9.24
N VAL A 56 8.79 9.69 8.92
CA VAL A 56 8.22 10.98 8.54
C VAL A 56 8.65 11.26 7.10
N TYR A 57 7.71 11.66 6.25
CA TYR A 57 8.03 11.89 4.85
C TYR A 57 7.25 13.08 4.28
N ARG A 58 7.84 13.67 3.25
CA ARG A 58 7.22 14.70 2.43
C ARG A 58 7.09 14.20 0.99
N SER A 59 5.87 14.17 0.49
CA SER A 59 5.57 13.75 -0.89
C SER A 59 4.65 14.77 -1.57
N ARG A 60 5.13 15.38 -2.66
CA ARG A 60 4.37 16.38 -3.46
C ARG A 60 3.81 17.50 -2.57
N GLY A 61 4.63 18.04 -1.67
CA GLY A 61 4.22 19.07 -0.71
C GLY A 61 3.29 18.61 0.44
N PHE A 62 2.94 17.32 0.51
CA PHE A 62 2.17 16.74 1.61
C PHE A 62 3.08 16.09 2.64
N TRP A 63 2.89 16.43 3.92
CA TRP A 63 3.61 15.82 5.04
C TRP A 63 2.78 14.72 5.67
N SER A 64 3.42 13.61 6.01
CA SER A 64 2.76 12.49 6.67
C SER A 64 3.75 11.69 7.51
N THR A 65 3.20 10.78 8.32
CA THR A 65 3.96 9.85 9.12
C THR A 65 3.25 8.51 9.22
N ASP A 66 4.03 7.45 9.39
CA ASP A 66 3.60 6.07 9.57
C ASP A 66 4.66 5.30 10.35
N VAL A 67 4.34 4.07 10.75
CA VAL A 67 5.20 3.24 11.60
C VAL A 67 5.33 1.84 11.01
N ALA A 68 6.56 1.34 10.87
CA ALA A 68 6.78 -0.08 10.61
C ALA A 68 6.81 -0.82 11.95
N LEU A 69 5.78 -1.64 12.18
CA LEU A 69 5.61 -2.39 13.42
C LEU A 69 6.37 -3.72 13.37
N PRO A 70 6.81 -4.27 14.51
CA PRO A 70 7.41 -5.60 14.57
C PRO A 70 6.53 -6.66 13.90
N GLY A 71 7.09 -7.48 13.00
CA GLY A 71 6.34 -8.54 12.32
C GLY A 71 5.43 -8.06 11.17
N VAL A 72 5.45 -6.77 10.82
CA VAL A 72 4.79 -6.23 9.62
C VAL A 72 5.87 -5.73 8.65
N ASN A 73 5.86 -6.24 7.41
CA ASN A 73 6.87 -5.90 6.39
C ASN A 73 6.67 -4.51 5.76
N HIS A 74 5.63 -3.79 6.15
CA HIS A 74 5.21 -2.52 5.55
C HIS A 74 5.01 -1.44 6.61
N TYR A 75 5.13 -0.18 6.19
CA TYR A 75 4.74 0.97 7.01
C TYR A 75 3.21 1.01 7.16
N VAL A 76 2.78 1.14 8.41
CA VAL A 76 1.37 1.17 8.82
C VAL A 76 0.92 2.62 9.01
N PRO A 77 0.07 3.15 8.11
CA PRO A 77 -0.54 4.46 8.28
C PRO A 77 -1.76 4.40 9.21
N ALA A 78 -2.15 5.56 9.76
CA ALA A 78 -3.24 5.67 10.73
C ALA A 78 -4.59 5.14 10.23
N ASP A 79 -4.89 5.32 8.93
CA ASP A 79 -6.11 4.84 8.29
C ASP A 79 -6.16 3.31 8.20
N ALA A 80 -5.04 2.66 7.89
CA ALA A 80 -4.93 1.20 7.87
C ALA A 80 -5.12 0.61 9.27
N TRP A 81 -4.52 1.25 10.28
CA TRP A 81 -4.69 0.88 11.67
C TRP A 81 -6.15 0.97 12.12
N ALA A 82 -6.82 2.10 11.83
CA ALA A 82 -8.22 2.31 12.18
C ALA A 82 -9.18 1.39 11.39
N ALA A 83 -8.80 0.95 10.20
CA ALA A 83 -9.62 0.05 9.39
C ALA A 83 -9.73 -1.36 10.00
N CYS A 84 -8.67 -1.90 10.61
CA CYS A 84 -8.66 -3.29 11.06
C CYS A 84 -9.74 -3.64 12.10
N PRO A 85 -9.97 -2.84 13.16
CA PRO A 85 -11.07 -3.08 14.11
C PRO A 85 -12.47 -3.06 13.47
N THR A 86 -12.64 -2.39 12.32
CA THR A 86 -13.93 -2.21 11.62
C THR A 86 -14.11 -3.16 10.43
N GLY A 87 -13.30 -4.23 10.35
CA GLY A 87 -13.37 -5.22 9.27
C GLY A 87 -12.50 -4.89 8.04
N GLY A 88 -11.60 -3.92 8.14
CA GLY A 88 -10.58 -3.63 7.13
C GLY A 88 -11.07 -2.85 5.91
N ARG A 89 -12.17 -2.10 6.03
CA ARG A 89 -12.65 -1.24 4.92
C ARG A 89 -11.90 0.09 4.91
N LEU A 90 -11.03 0.26 3.92
CA LEU A 90 -10.23 1.48 3.76
C LEU A 90 -10.82 2.46 2.75
N SER A 91 -10.91 3.73 3.12
CA SER A 91 -11.18 4.81 2.17
C SER A 91 -9.88 5.24 1.50
N LEU A 92 -9.64 4.73 0.30
CA LEU A 92 -8.40 4.95 -0.47
C LEU A 92 -8.21 6.38 -0.98
N MET A 93 -9.27 7.19 -0.93
CA MET A 93 -9.30 8.57 -1.44
C MET A 93 -8.91 9.59 -0.38
N ASN A 94 -9.01 9.25 0.91
CA ASN A 94 -8.68 10.18 1.98
C ASN A 94 -7.19 10.10 2.30
N ARG A 95 -6.48 11.19 2.00
CA ARG A 95 -5.17 11.41 2.62
C ARG A 95 -5.43 11.69 4.09
N VAL A 96 -4.83 10.90 4.97
CA VAL A 96 -4.84 11.16 6.41
C VAL A 96 -4.19 12.52 6.66
N PRO A 97 -4.91 13.50 7.23
CA PRO A 97 -4.35 14.81 7.53
C PRO A 97 -3.06 14.71 8.37
N PRO A 98 -2.09 15.63 8.20
CA PRO A 98 -0.82 15.55 8.94
C PRO A 98 -1.00 15.55 10.47
N ALA A 99 -2.04 16.22 10.97
CA ALA A 99 -2.39 16.23 12.38
C ALA A 99 -2.84 14.86 12.89
N GLU A 100 -3.69 14.15 12.14
CA GLU A 100 -4.17 12.82 12.48
C GLU A 100 -3.04 11.78 12.39
N ALA A 101 -2.22 11.87 11.34
CA ALA A 101 -1.06 11.00 11.18
C ALA A 101 -0.08 11.16 12.36
N ALA A 102 0.23 12.41 12.73
CA ALA A 102 1.09 12.70 13.87
C ALA A 102 0.48 12.22 15.20
N ALA A 103 -0.80 12.51 15.44
CA ALA A 103 -1.50 12.09 16.65
C ALA A 103 -1.54 10.57 16.82
N PHE A 104 -1.70 9.83 15.71
CA PHE A 104 -1.62 8.37 15.72
C PHE A 104 -0.27 7.86 16.22
N VAL A 105 0.83 8.33 15.63
CA VAL A 105 2.18 7.90 16.04
C VAL A 105 2.50 8.37 17.46
N THR A 106 2.16 9.60 17.82
CA THR A 106 2.30 10.12 19.18
C THR A 106 1.54 9.24 20.19
N GLY A 107 0.31 8.87 19.90
CA GLY A 107 -0.49 8.00 20.77
C GLY A 107 0.14 6.61 20.95
N LEU A 108 0.72 6.03 19.89
CA LEU A 108 1.47 4.77 20.00
C LEU A 108 2.75 4.92 20.84
N LEU A 109 3.44 6.05 20.74
CA LEU A 109 4.64 6.34 21.54
C LEU A 109 4.30 6.59 23.01
N GLU A 110 3.19 7.26 23.30
CA GLU A 110 2.75 7.56 24.67
C GLU A 110 2.13 6.36 25.39
N ALA A 111 1.70 5.34 24.64
CA ALA A 111 1.20 4.11 25.23
C ALA A 111 2.29 3.40 26.05
N PRO A 112 2.00 2.91 27.28
CA PRO A 112 2.96 2.16 28.10
C PRO A 112 3.47 0.88 27.43
N ARG A 113 2.65 0.32 26.54
CA ARG A 113 2.94 -0.84 25.70
C ARG A 113 2.21 -0.67 24.38
N LEU A 114 2.76 -1.28 23.33
CA LEU A 114 2.11 -1.31 22.03
C LEU A 114 0.74 -1.99 22.16
N PRO A 115 -0.36 -1.36 21.71
CA PRO A 115 -1.68 -1.99 21.74
C PRO A 115 -1.67 -3.28 20.92
N SER A 116 -2.51 -4.25 21.26
CA SER A 116 -2.69 -5.45 20.45
C SER A 116 -3.20 -5.07 19.05
N TYR A 117 -2.59 -5.63 18.00
CA TYR A 117 -3.00 -5.44 16.62
C TYR A 117 -3.00 -6.75 15.86
N ASP A 118 -3.83 -6.82 14.82
CA ASP A 118 -3.87 -7.94 13.88
C ASP A 118 -2.90 -7.66 12.72
N ALA A 119 -1.71 -8.25 12.81
CA ALA A 119 -0.68 -8.12 11.79
C ALA A 119 -1.14 -8.63 10.41
N ALA A 120 -1.96 -9.69 10.36
CA ALA A 120 -2.47 -10.25 9.11
C ALA A 120 -3.48 -9.30 8.47
N CYS A 121 -4.35 -8.67 9.27
CA CYS A 121 -5.24 -7.63 8.79
C CYS A 121 -4.45 -6.44 8.22
N LEU A 122 -3.46 -5.92 8.95
CA LEU A 122 -2.66 -4.78 8.50
C LEU A 122 -1.93 -5.08 7.17
N ALA A 123 -1.31 -6.26 7.06
CA ALA A 123 -0.63 -6.68 5.84
C ALA A 123 -1.61 -6.71 4.64
N ARG A 124 -2.75 -7.40 4.79
CA ARG A 124 -3.78 -7.49 3.74
C ARG A 124 -4.27 -6.11 3.30
N VAL A 125 -4.54 -5.23 4.27
CA VAL A 125 -5.05 -3.89 4.04
C VAL A 125 -4.04 -3.01 3.27
N ILE A 126 -2.76 -3.10 3.62
CA ILE A 126 -1.69 -2.36 2.96
C ILE A 126 -1.44 -2.91 1.55
N GLU A 127 -1.42 -4.23 1.37
CA GLU A 127 -1.32 -4.88 0.06
C GLU A 127 -2.48 -4.48 -0.87
N GLU A 128 -3.73 -4.48 -0.37
CA GLU A 128 -4.89 -4.03 -1.13
C GLU A 128 -4.77 -2.56 -1.58
N ARG A 129 -4.20 -1.70 -0.73
CA ARG A 129 -3.92 -0.29 -1.03
C ARG A 129 -2.86 -0.16 -2.13
N GLU A 130 -1.75 -0.88 -2.01
CA GLU A 130 -0.65 -0.86 -2.97
C GLU A 130 -1.08 -1.41 -4.34
N ALA A 131 -1.80 -2.52 -4.37
CA ALA A 131 -2.33 -3.14 -5.58
C ALA A 131 -3.28 -2.20 -6.35
N ARG A 132 -4.11 -1.43 -5.63
CA ARG A 132 -5.01 -0.44 -6.23
C ARG A 132 -4.28 0.83 -6.66
N ARG A 133 -3.28 1.30 -5.89
CA ARG A 133 -2.49 2.50 -6.19
C ARG A 133 -1.59 2.31 -7.42
N THR A 134 -0.97 1.15 -7.55
CA THR A 134 -0.09 0.83 -8.68
C THR A 134 -0.87 0.42 -9.93
N GLY A 135 -2.20 0.30 -9.84
CA GLY A 135 -3.06 -0.13 -10.95
C GLY A 135 -2.78 -1.56 -11.43
N THR A 136 -1.91 -2.31 -10.75
CA THR A 136 -1.56 -3.69 -11.09
C THR A 136 -2.76 -4.61 -10.99
N GLY A 137 -3.72 -4.32 -10.09
CA GLY A 137 -4.99 -5.05 -10.04
C GLY A 137 -5.81 -5.00 -11.33
N GLY A 138 -5.70 -3.93 -12.13
CA GLY A 138 -6.37 -3.78 -13.43
C GLY A 138 -5.46 -4.14 -14.61
N ARG A 139 -4.21 -3.67 -14.58
CA ARG A 139 -3.27 -3.81 -15.70
C ARG A 139 -2.84 -5.26 -15.94
N THR A 140 -2.60 -6.03 -14.89
CA THR A 140 -2.26 -7.46 -15.02
C THR A 140 -3.42 -8.27 -15.60
N ARG A 141 -4.67 -7.89 -15.26
CA ARG A 141 -5.87 -8.51 -15.85
C ARG A 141 -6.06 -8.16 -17.32
N TRP A 142 -5.82 -6.90 -17.72
CA TRP A 142 -5.85 -6.50 -19.13
C TRP A 142 -4.75 -7.17 -19.95
N VAL A 143 -3.54 -7.30 -19.39
CA VAL A 143 -2.45 -8.05 -20.02
C VAL A 143 -2.82 -9.53 -20.16
N ALA A 144 -3.35 -10.17 -19.11
CA ALA A 144 -3.81 -11.55 -19.18
C ALA A 144 -4.92 -11.72 -20.23
N LEU A 145 -5.89 -10.79 -20.30
CA LEU A 145 -6.94 -10.79 -21.31
C LEU A 145 -6.37 -10.66 -22.72
N ALA A 146 -5.43 -9.74 -22.94
CA ALA A 146 -4.78 -9.53 -24.22
C ALA A 146 -3.96 -10.76 -24.66
N VAL A 147 -3.26 -11.41 -23.72
CA VAL A 147 -2.50 -12.65 -23.98
C VAL A 147 -3.44 -13.80 -24.34
N VAL A 148 -4.53 -13.99 -23.58
CA VAL A 148 -5.54 -15.02 -23.90
C VAL A 148 -6.10 -14.79 -25.30
N LEU A 149 -6.50 -13.55 -25.62
CA LEU A 149 -7.06 -13.21 -26.92
C LEU A 149 -6.05 -13.43 -28.07
N ALA A 150 -4.79 -13.06 -27.86
CA ALA A 150 -3.72 -13.28 -28.84
C ALA A 150 -3.49 -14.78 -29.09
N VAL A 151 -3.42 -15.59 -28.03
CA VAL A 151 -3.27 -17.05 -28.15
C VAL A 151 -4.47 -17.65 -28.88
N THR A 152 -5.70 -17.23 -28.56
CA THR A 152 -6.92 -17.69 -29.26
C THR A 152 -6.85 -17.38 -30.76
N VAL A 153 -6.50 -16.14 -31.12
CA VAL A 153 -6.41 -15.71 -32.52
C VAL A 153 -5.33 -16.52 -33.26
N VAL A 154 -4.15 -16.68 -32.68
CA VAL A 154 -3.04 -17.45 -33.27
C VAL A 154 -3.41 -18.93 -33.44
N SER A 155 -3.98 -19.56 -32.41
CA SER A 155 -4.39 -20.97 -32.48
C SER A 155 -5.55 -21.21 -33.44
N PHE A 156 -6.50 -20.27 -33.53
CA PHE A 156 -7.60 -20.34 -34.47
C PHE A 156 -7.11 -20.22 -35.92
N TRP A 157 -6.34 -19.18 -36.25
CA TRP A 157 -5.79 -18.99 -37.59
C TRP A 157 -4.75 -20.05 -37.96
N GLY A 158 -3.95 -20.52 -37.00
CA GLY A 158 -3.05 -21.66 -37.20
C GLY A 158 -3.80 -22.96 -37.53
N GLY A 159 -4.91 -23.22 -36.84
CA GLY A 159 -5.81 -24.33 -37.17
C GLY A 159 -6.51 -24.17 -38.52
N VAL A 160 -6.72 -22.94 -38.99
CA VAL A 160 -7.21 -22.66 -40.36
C VAL A 160 -6.15 -22.99 -41.40
N ALA A 161 -4.92 -22.49 -41.22
CA ALA A 161 -3.81 -22.71 -42.15
C ALA A 161 -3.37 -24.18 -42.25
N LEU A 162 -3.52 -24.96 -41.18
CA LEU A 162 -3.12 -26.36 -41.10
C LEU A 162 -4.26 -27.36 -41.33
N ASP A 163 -5.48 -26.88 -41.62
CA ASP A 163 -6.70 -27.70 -41.75
C ASP A 163 -6.96 -28.68 -40.59
N GLN A 164 -6.58 -28.28 -39.38
CA GLN A 164 -6.79 -29.07 -38.16
C GLN A 164 -7.99 -28.57 -37.35
N PRO A 165 -9.16 -29.22 -37.45
CA PRO A 165 -10.37 -28.78 -36.75
C PRO A 165 -10.29 -28.95 -35.23
N THR A 166 -9.48 -29.90 -34.74
CA THR A 166 -9.21 -30.13 -33.31
C THR A 166 -8.52 -28.94 -32.64
N LEU A 167 -7.59 -28.28 -33.33
CA LEU A 167 -6.92 -27.07 -32.85
C LEU A 167 -7.89 -25.88 -32.71
N ARG A 168 -8.85 -25.76 -33.64
CA ARG A 168 -9.89 -24.72 -33.62
C ARG A 168 -10.84 -24.91 -32.44
N LEU A 169 -11.26 -26.16 -32.19
CA LEU A 169 -12.13 -26.51 -31.05
C LEU A 169 -11.43 -26.29 -29.69
N MET A 170 -10.18 -26.72 -29.56
CA MET A 170 -9.38 -26.51 -28.34
C MET A 170 -9.17 -25.03 -28.05
N ALA A 171 -8.92 -24.21 -29.08
CA ALA A 171 -8.81 -22.75 -28.94
C ALA A 171 -10.13 -22.15 -28.42
N GLY A 172 -11.27 -22.54 -28.98
CA GLY A 172 -12.59 -22.07 -28.54
C GLY A 172 -12.92 -22.44 -27.10
N VAL A 173 -12.79 -23.72 -26.74
CA VAL A 173 -13.11 -24.23 -25.39
C VAL A 173 -12.16 -23.66 -24.33
N GLY A 174 -10.85 -23.62 -24.62
CA GLY A 174 -9.85 -23.05 -23.72
C GLY A 174 -10.08 -21.56 -23.46
N THR A 175 -10.50 -20.82 -24.48
CA THR A 175 -10.82 -19.39 -24.36
C THR A 175 -12.01 -19.14 -23.46
N VAL A 176 -13.10 -19.90 -23.63
CA VAL A 176 -14.31 -19.78 -22.79
C VAL A 176 -14.00 -20.12 -21.33
N ALA A 177 -13.23 -21.18 -21.07
CA ALA A 177 -12.83 -21.55 -19.71
C ALA A 177 -11.95 -20.47 -19.04
N LEU A 178 -10.97 -19.93 -19.76
CA LEU A 178 -10.08 -18.88 -19.26
C LEU A 178 -10.83 -17.56 -19.03
N LEU A 179 -11.72 -17.16 -19.94
CA LEU A 179 -12.58 -15.99 -19.76
C LEU A 179 -13.51 -16.15 -18.56
N GLY A 180 -14.09 -17.35 -18.38
CA GLY A 180 -14.91 -17.67 -17.22
C GLY A 180 -14.14 -17.44 -15.90
N MET A 181 -12.93 -17.98 -15.78
CA MET A 181 -12.09 -17.79 -14.59
C MET A 181 -11.67 -16.33 -14.37
N LEU A 182 -11.40 -15.59 -15.44
CA LEU A 182 -11.02 -14.17 -15.36
C LEU A 182 -12.18 -13.26 -14.97
N LEU A 183 -13.40 -13.59 -15.39
CA LEU A 183 -14.61 -12.77 -15.19
C LEU A 183 -15.45 -13.17 -13.97
N ASP A 184 -15.37 -14.41 -13.47
CA ASP A 184 -16.07 -14.90 -12.27
C ASP A 184 -15.95 -13.95 -11.05
N PRO A 185 -14.77 -13.41 -10.69
CA PRO A 185 -14.68 -12.46 -9.57
C PRO A 185 -15.40 -11.11 -9.80
N LEU A 186 -15.75 -10.75 -11.04
CA LEU A 186 -16.55 -9.55 -11.36
C LEU A 186 -18.06 -9.84 -11.26
N VAL A 187 -18.48 -11.02 -11.70
CA VAL A 187 -19.89 -11.46 -11.64
C VAL A 187 -20.33 -11.63 -10.19
N ARG A 188 -19.52 -12.30 -9.36
CA ARG A 188 -19.82 -12.46 -7.93
C ARG A 188 -19.91 -11.13 -7.17
N LYS A 189 -19.09 -10.14 -7.54
CA LYS A 189 -19.15 -8.79 -6.95
C LYS A 189 -20.39 -7.98 -7.34
N ARG A 190 -21.01 -8.27 -8.49
CA ARG A 190 -22.16 -7.52 -9.00
C ARG A 190 -23.50 -8.10 -8.55
N TRP A 191 -23.53 -9.39 -8.20
CA TRP A 191 -24.78 -10.12 -7.91
C TRP A 191 -24.81 -10.80 -6.52
N GLY A 192 -23.73 -10.79 -5.76
CA GLY A 192 -23.65 -11.34 -4.40
C GLY A 192 -23.70 -10.27 -3.29
N GLY A 193 -24.50 -9.22 -3.49
CA GLY A 193 -24.76 -8.17 -2.50
C GLY A 193 -26.10 -8.40 -1.80
#